data_AF-E6SEG1-F1
#
_entry.id   AF-E6SEG1-F1
#
_cell.length_a   1.000
_cell.length_b   1.000
_cell.length_c   1.000
_cell.angle_alpha   90.00
_cell.angle_beta   90.00
_cell.angle_gamma   90.00
#
_symmetry.space_group_name_H-M   'P 1'
#
loop_
_entity.id
_entity.type
_entity.pdbx_description
1 polymer ?
#
loop_
_entity_poly.entity_id
_entity_poly.type
_entity_poly.pdbx_seq_one_letter_code
_entity_poly.pdbx_strand_id
1 'polypeptide(L)'
;MLRTAAARSGRRFPILRRLGAPTTALRDRVRSSAHYRDGQFRSHEPTHWVPAPEGEGLGHPAVAAYRARGRGRPQGTIPVERPEWPDAAADLAVTWLGHASSLVELDGHRLLLDPVFGDRVSPSGLVGPRRLHPVPCTVAELPPLDAVLISHDHYDHLDEPTIAELERTHRPRYVVPLGVDLHLETWGVPAERITALDWREATTVGGLVVTCTEARHFSGRGLVRNQTLWAGWALRGPRHAVYFAGDSGPTHRFEDIGRDLGPFDLTVIPVGAYSEHWPDIHLDPAQAVRAHLDVNRGDATGSALLPVHWATFNLAMHWWSEPIRWARRCADEHAVSLLTPRPGGRISLDEGVGVAGVAEAWWEPCAAPEDHD
;
A
#
# COMPACT_ATOMS: atom_id res chain seq x y z
N MET A 1 15.21 -47.01 -27.26
CA MET A 1 15.02 -46.65 -25.84
C MET A 1 15.08 -45.14 -25.70
N LEU A 2 13.93 -44.48 -25.79
CA LEU A 2 13.78 -43.06 -25.44
C LEU A 2 13.69 -42.94 -23.92
N ARG A 3 14.54 -42.12 -23.29
CA ARG A 3 14.27 -41.54 -21.97
C ARG A 3 14.87 -40.12 -21.86
N THR A 4 13.94 -39.16 -21.86
CA THR A 4 13.88 -37.96 -21.02
C THR A 4 15.11 -37.03 -20.97
N ALA A 5 15.07 -35.98 -21.79
CA ALA A 5 15.63 -34.68 -21.44
C ALA A 5 14.51 -33.82 -20.82
N ALA A 6 14.40 -33.86 -19.49
CA ALA A 6 13.49 -33.01 -18.74
C ALA A 6 14.08 -31.59 -18.61
N ALA A 7 13.25 -30.61 -18.98
CA ALA A 7 13.27 -29.19 -18.67
C ALA A 7 14.51 -28.63 -17.92
N ARG A 8 15.40 -27.96 -18.66
CA ARG A 8 16.20 -26.86 -18.10
C ARG A 8 15.27 -25.67 -17.90
N SER A 9 14.76 -25.48 -16.69
CA SER A 9 14.07 -24.24 -16.31
C SER A 9 15.03 -23.06 -16.51
N GLY A 10 14.65 -22.16 -17.41
CA GLY A 10 15.42 -20.95 -17.67
C GLY A 10 15.48 -20.10 -16.40
N ARG A 11 16.68 -19.97 -15.82
CA ARG A 11 17.00 -18.85 -14.93
C ARG A 11 16.88 -17.57 -15.74
N ARG A 12 15.66 -17.04 -15.88
CA ARG A 12 15.46 -15.65 -16.31
C ARG A 12 16.23 -14.77 -15.32
N PHE A 13 16.96 -13.78 -15.82
CA PHE A 13 17.61 -12.78 -14.98
C PHE A 13 16.59 -12.24 -13.96
N PRO A 14 16.86 -12.25 -12.64
CA PRO A 14 15.89 -11.88 -11.61
C PRO A 14 15.22 -10.53 -11.86
N ILE A 15 15.97 -9.58 -12.45
CA ILE A 15 15.48 -8.28 -12.90
C ILE A 15 14.34 -8.41 -13.91
N LEU A 16 14.49 -9.24 -14.95
CA LEU A 16 13.46 -9.44 -15.96
C LEU A 16 12.21 -10.10 -15.38
N ARG A 17 12.37 -10.99 -14.40
CA ARG A 17 11.22 -11.56 -13.69
C ARG A 17 10.49 -10.48 -12.91
N ARG A 18 11.19 -9.64 -12.15
CA ARG A 18 10.60 -8.55 -11.32
C ARG A 18 9.89 -7.46 -12.12
N LEU A 19 10.23 -7.25 -13.40
CA LEU A 19 9.47 -6.36 -14.30
C LEU A 19 8.04 -6.85 -14.55
N GLY A 20 7.79 -8.16 -14.43
CA GLY A 20 6.48 -8.76 -14.66
C GLY A 20 6.10 -8.85 -16.15
N ALA A 21 4.79 -8.94 -16.44
CA ALA A 21 4.26 -8.98 -17.80
C ALA A 21 4.68 -7.78 -18.67
N PRO A 22 5.01 -8.00 -19.95
CA PRO A 22 5.22 -6.93 -20.91
C PRO A 22 3.88 -6.30 -21.35
N THR A 23 3.92 -5.08 -21.86
CA THR A 23 2.73 -4.38 -22.40
C THR A 23 2.06 -5.13 -23.56
N THR A 24 2.78 -5.98 -24.28
CA THR A 24 2.22 -6.84 -25.32
C THR A 24 1.31 -7.95 -24.78
N ALA A 25 1.33 -8.22 -23.48
CA ALA A 25 0.45 -9.20 -22.83
C ALA A 25 -0.94 -8.63 -22.46
N LEU A 26 -1.18 -7.33 -22.69
CA LEU A 26 -2.45 -6.67 -22.38
C LEU A 26 -3.62 -7.33 -23.12
N ARG A 27 -4.60 -7.78 -22.33
CA ARG A 27 -5.82 -8.46 -22.79
C ARG A 27 -6.86 -7.46 -23.30
N ASP A 28 -7.82 -7.98 -24.06
CA ASP A 28 -8.96 -7.19 -24.54
C ASP A 28 -9.77 -6.59 -23.39
N ARG A 29 -9.92 -7.28 -22.25
CA ARG A 29 -10.61 -6.73 -21.07
C ARG A 29 -9.99 -5.42 -20.57
N VAL A 30 -8.66 -5.31 -20.57
CA VAL A 30 -7.96 -4.07 -20.20
C VAL A 30 -8.27 -2.98 -21.23
N ARG A 31 -8.14 -3.32 -22.52
CA ARG A 31 -8.36 -2.37 -23.63
C ARG A 31 -9.82 -1.92 -23.76
N SER A 32 -10.77 -2.73 -23.30
CA SER A 32 -12.21 -2.41 -23.31
C SER A 32 -12.66 -1.62 -22.08
N SER A 33 -11.81 -1.43 -21.07
CA SER A 33 -12.14 -0.61 -19.90
C SER A 33 -12.45 0.82 -20.34
N ALA A 34 -13.51 1.40 -19.77
CA ALA A 34 -13.83 2.82 -19.97
C ALA A 34 -12.75 3.76 -19.42
N HIS A 35 -11.87 3.25 -18.54
CA HIS A 35 -10.77 3.97 -17.90
C HIS A 35 -9.43 3.80 -18.65
N TYR A 36 -9.36 2.92 -19.65
CA TYR A 36 -8.20 2.75 -20.52
C TYR A 36 -8.39 3.51 -21.84
N ARG A 37 -7.70 4.64 -22.00
CA ARG A 37 -7.85 5.55 -23.15
C ARG A 37 -6.50 6.01 -23.67
N ASP A 38 -6.38 6.11 -24.99
CA ASP A 38 -5.14 6.49 -25.68
C ASP A 38 -3.94 5.60 -25.31
N GLY A 39 -4.18 4.30 -25.10
CA GLY A 39 -3.14 3.32 -24.78
C GLY A 39 -2.64 3.33 -23.33
N GLN A 40 -3.39 3.92 -22.40
CA GLN A 40 -3.08 3.91 -20.98
C GLN A 40 -4.32 4.10 -20.08
N PHE A 41 -4.24 3.64 -18.83
CA PHE A 41 -5.19 4.03 -17.80
C PHE A 41 -5.05 5.50 -17.44
N ARG A 42 -6.16 6.14 -17.04
CA ARG A 42 -6.17 7.54 -16.58
C ARG A 42 -7.10 7.70 -15.38
N SER A 43 -6.64 8.46 -14.40
CA SER A 43 -7.48 9.02 -13.33
C SER A 43 -8.54 9.93 -13.92
N HIS A 44 -9.70 10.02 -13.26
CA HIS A 44 -10.71 11.00 -13.65
C HIS A 44 -10.18 12.43 -13.51
N GLU A 45 -9.47 12.69 -12.41
CA GLU A 45 -8.76 13.95 -12.20
C GLU A 45 -7.35 13.87 -12.81
N PRO A 46 -6.92 14.87 -13.61
CA PRO A 46 -5.58 14.88 -14.20
C PRO A 46 -4.51 14.96 -13.11
N THR A 47 -3.36 14.31 -13.29
CA THR A 47 -2.22 14.42 -12.37
C THR A 47 -1.16 15.36 -12.94
N HIS A 48 -0.70 16.30 -12.13
CA HIS A 48 0.34 17.27 -12.51
C HIS A 48 1.66 16.95 -11.83
N TRP A 49 2.73 17.17 -12.58
CA TRP A 49 4.08 17.21 -12.06
C TRP A 49 4.51 18.66 -12.02
N VAL A 50 5.05 19.12 -10.89
CA VAL A 50 5.60 20.47 -10.78
C VAL A 50 7.11 20.35 -11.03
N PRO A 51 7.59 20.83 -12.20
CA PRO A 51 9.03 20.92 -12.42
C PRO A 51 9.62 21.83 -11.34
N ALA A 52 10.69 21.39 -10.72
CA ALA A 52 11.42 22.22 -9.77
C ALA A 52 11.85 23.54 -10.47
N PRO A 53 11.70 24.73 -9.83
CA PRO A 53 11.92 26.02 -10.48
C PRO A 53 13.31 26.15 -11.10
N GLU A 54 13.47 26.97 -12.15
CA GLU A 54 14.80 27.27 -12.69
C GLU A 54 15.70 27.90 -11.60
N GLY A 55 16.78 27.21 -11.23
CA GLY A 55 17.64 27.58 -10.10
C GLY A 55 17.31 26.89 -8.77
N GLU A 56 16.14 26.26 -8.67
CA GLU A 56 15.70 25.36 -7.58
C GLU A 56 15.40 23.94 -8.06
N GLY A 57 15.86 23.58 -9.26
CA GLY A 57 16.02 22.20 -9.70
C GLY A 57 16.76 21.36 -8.65
N LEU A 58 17.10 20.12 -9.00
CA LEU A 58 18.32 19.53 -8.42
C LEU A 58 19.48 20.49 -8.73
N GLY A 59 19.67 21.56 -7.94
CA GLY A 59 20.84 22.40 -7.98
C GLY A 59 22.05 21.46 -7.90
N HIS A 60 23.18 21.90 -8.45
CA HIS A 60 24.42 21.13 -8.58
C HIS A 60 24.42 19.91 -7.65
N PRO A 61 24.43 18.64 -8.11
CA PRO A 61 23.99 17.47 -7.35
C PRO A 61 24.46 17.38 -5.88
N ALA A 62 25.63 17.94 -5.57
CA ALA A 62 26.11 18.17 -4.21
C ALA A 62 25.18 19.01 -3.30
N VAL A 63 24.53 20.08 -3.79
CA VAL A 63 23.59 20.94 -3.05
C VAL A 63 22.29 20.19 -2.77
N ALA A 64 21.74 19.47 -3.76
CA ALA A 64 20.58 18.61 -3.54
C ALA A 64 20.89 17.49 -2.54
N ALA A 65 22.04 16.82 -2.70
CA ALA A 65 22.52 15.80 -1.75
C ALA A 65 22.79 16.37 -0.36
N TYR A 66 23.26 17.61 -0.25
CA TYR A 66 23.47 18.31 1.01
C TYR A 66 22.14 18.66 1.68
N ARG A 67 21.16 19.20 0.94
CA ARG A 67 19.81 19.51 1.45
C ARG A 67 19.04 18.26 1.87
N ALA A 68 19.23 17.15 1.16
CA ALA A 68 18.65 15.84 1.50
C ALA A 68 19.46 15.07 2.56
N ARG A 69 20.62 15.58 3.00
CA ARG A 69 21.51 14.86 3.90
C ARG A 69 20.84 14.71 5.27
N GLY A 70 20.62 13.47 5.67
CA GLY A 70 19.98 13.13 6.95
C GLY A 70 18.46 13.11 6.90
N ARG A 71 17.83 13.56 5.80
CA ARG A 71 16.37 13.49 5.63
C ARG A 71 15.90 12.08 5.29
N GLY A 72 14.68 11.76 5.69
CA GLY A 72 14.02 10.48 5.42
C GLY A 72 14.72 9.24 5.99
N ARG A 73 15.63 9.39 6.98
CA ARG A 73 16.23 8.26 7.70
C ARG A 73 16.17 8.49 9.22
N PRO A 74 15.88 7.45 10.02
CA PRO A 74 15.97 7.54 11.47
C PRO A 74 17.45 7.61 11.90
N GLN A 75 17.70 8.22 13.06
CA GLN A 75 19.01 8.14 13.74
C GLN A 75 19.05 7.00 14.78
N GLY A 76 17.89 6.61 15.33
CA GLY A 76 17.77 5.46 16.23
C GLY A 76 17.29 4.19 15.53
N THR A 77 17.35 3.08 16.26
CA THR A 77 16.79 1.80 15.82
C THR A 77 15.27 1.85 15.90
N ILE A 78 14.59 1.62 14.78
CA ILE A 78 13.13 1.46 14.76
C ILE A 78 12.76 0.22 15.57
N PRO A 79 11.93 0.33 16.63
CA PRO A 79 11.48 -0.82 17.39
C PRO A 79 10.53 -1.65 16.54
N VAL A 80 10.87 -2.94 16.34
CA VAL A 80 10.06 -3.90 15.58
C VAL A 80 9.53 -4.94 16.56
N GLU A 81 8.24 -5.23 16.46
CA GLU A 81 7.57 -6.26 17.24
C GLU A 81 7.40 -7.50 16.39
N ARG A 82 7.51 -8.69 17.01
CA ARG A 82 7.14 -9.92 16.32
C ARG A 82 5.63 -10.08 16.45
N PRO A 83 4.88 -10.15 15.35
CA PRO A 83 3.44 -10.35 15.42
C PRO A 83 3.07 -11.64 16.16
N GLU A 84 2.02 -11.57 16.97
CA GLU A 84 1.32 -12.73 17.50
C GLU A 84 0.05 -12.96 16.68
N TRP A 85 -0.16 -14.19 16.25
CA TRP A 85 -1.31 -14.57 15.44
C TRP A 85 -2.25 -15.43 16.27
N PRO A 86 -3.42 -14.91 16.66
CA PRO A 86 -4.46 -15.74 17.27
C PRO A 86 -4.87 -16.87 16.33
N ASP A 87 -5.39 -17.98 16.85
CA ASP A 87 -5.83 -19.09 15.99
C ASP A 87 -7.00 -18.66 15.08
N ALA A 88 -8.01 -18.02 15.69
CA ALA A 88 -9.18 -17.47 15.00
C ALA A 88 -8.94 -16.01 14.62
N ALA A 89 -9.46 -15.60 13.46
CA ALA A 89 -9.44 -14.20 13.09
C ALA A 89 -10.43 -13.37 13.93
N ALA A 90 -10.03 -12.17 14.32
CA ALA A 90 -10.87 -11.24 15.06
C ALA A 90 -12.04 -10.68 14.22
N ASP A 91 -12.95 -9.96 14.88
CA ASP A 91 -14.06 -9.29 14.22
C ASP A 91 -13.55 -8.02 13.50
N LEU A 92 -12.65 -7.28 14.13
CA LEU A 92 -11.91 -6.20 13.53
C LEU A 92 -10.53 -6.05 14.21
N ALA A 93 -9.46 -6.31 13.46
CA ALA A 93 -8.11 -6.04 13.93
C ALA A 93 -7.16 -5.71 12.77
N VAL A 94 -6.03 -5.09 13.08
CA VAL A 94 -4.99 -4.81 12.09
C VAL A 94 -3.59 -5.01 12.67
N THR A 95 -2.72 -5.62 11.88
CA THR A 95 -1.28 -5.70 12.15
C THR A 95 -0.53 -4.97 11.06
N TRP A 96 0.22 -3.92 11.43
CA TRP A 96 1.00 -3.16 10.46
C TRP A 96 2.38 -3.78 10.26
N LEU A 97 2.69 -4.28 9.07
CA LEU A 97 3.94 -4.98 8.75
C LEU A 97 5.03 -4.04 8.17
N GLY A 98 4.75 -2.74 8.18
CA GLY A 98 5.60 -1.68 7.63
C GLY A 98 5.23 -1.30 6.20
N HIS A 99 5.52 -0.05 5.83
CA HIS A 99 5.10 0.59 4.58
C HIS A 99 3.57 0.55 4.43
N ALA A 100 3.05 0.15 3.27
CA ALA A 100 1.63 -0.13 3.07
C ALA A 100 1.20 -1.55 3.52
N SER A 101 2.15 -2.43 3.83
CA SER A 101 1.85 -3.83 4.14
C SER A 101 1.10 -3.96 5.46
N SER A 102 -0.15 -4.43 5.40
CA SER A 102 -1.01 -4.57 6.58
C SER A 102 -1.80 -5.87 6.51
N LEU A 103 -1.85 -6.63 7.60
CA LEU A 103 -2.78 -7.75 7.75
C LEU A 103 -4.03 -7.23 8.45
N VAL A 104 -5.17 -7.28 7.78
CA VAL A 104 -6.48 -6.90 8.32
C VAL A 104 -7.25 -8.17 8.66
N GLU A 105 -7.78 -8.22 9.87
CA GLU A 105 -8.78 -9.18 10.30
C GLU A 105 -10.15 -8.50 10.24
N LEU A 106 -11.07 -9.09 9.48
CA LEU A 106 -12.40 -8.52 9.22
C LEU A 106 -13.46 -9.61 9.24
N ASP A 107 -14.33 -9.57 10.25
CA ASP A 107 -15.44 -10.49 10.47
C ASP A 107 -15.03 -11.97 10.30
N GLY A 108 -13.90 -12.34 10.91
CA GLY A 108 -13.40 -13.72 10.88
C GLY A 108 -12.56 -14.09 9.65
N HIS A 109 -12.23 -13.14 8.78
CA HIS A 109 -11.33 -13.34 7.63
C HIS A 109 -10.02 -12.57 7.77
N ARG A 110 -8.97 -13.05 7.10
CA ARG A 110 -7.64 -12.43 7.04
C ARG A 110 -7.30 -11.99 5.64
N LEU A 111 -7.13 -10.68 5.48
CA LEU A 111 -6.79 -10.00 4.24
C LEU A 111 -5.41 -9.35 4.36
N LEU A 112 -4.48 -9.70 3.47
CA LEU A 112 -3.15 -9.10 3.42
C LEU A 112 -3.10 -8.03 2.33
N LEU A 113 -2.84 -6.79 2.72
CA LEU A 113 -2.83 -5.62 1.84
C LEU A 113 -1.38 -5.29 1.44
N ASP A 114 -1.12 -5.08 0.15
CA ASP A 114 0.15 -4.65 -0.45
C ASP A 114 1.41 -5.26 0.22
N PRO A 115 1.54 -6.60 0.24
CA PRO A 115 2.63 -7.25 0.95
C PRO A 115 3.96 -7.07 0.24
N VAL A 116 4.91 -6.43 0.93
CA VAL A 116 6.30 -6.28 0.50
C VAL A 116 7.21 -6.76 1.62
N PHE A 117 7.79 -7.95 1.47
CA PHE A 117 8.71 -8.53 2.46
C PHE A 117 10.17 -8.40 2.03
N GLY A 118 10.42 -7.86 0.84
CA GLY A 118 11.75 -7.58 0.33
C GLY A 118 12.52 -6.51 1.14
N ASP A 119 13.84 -6.66 1.18
CA ASP A 119 14.77 -5.64 1.73
C ASP A 119 14.84 -4.39 0.84
N ARG A 120 14.49 -4.50 -0.44
CA ARG A 120 14.52 -3.39 -1.40
C ARG A 120 13.30 -3.39 -2.33
N VAL A 121 12.81 -2.19 -2.61
CA VAL A 121 11.69 -1.93 -3.52
C VAL A 121 12.22 -1.46 -4.87
N SER A 122 12.62 -2.42 -5.70
CA SER A 122 13.32 -2.16 -6.96
C SER A 122 13.32 -3.39 -7.89
N PRO A 123 13.42 -3.19 -9.22
CA PRO A 123 13.71 -4.28 -10.14
C PRO A 123 15.03 -4.98 -9.83
N SER A 124 15.97 -4.31 -9.16
CA SER A 124 17.27 -4.85 -8.76
C SER A 124 17.31 -5.21 -7.28
N GLY A 125 17.93 -6.35 -6.96
CA GLY A 125 18.24 -6.71 -5.56
C GLY A 125 19.39 -5.91 -4.96
N LEU A 126 20.11 -5.11 -5.75
CA LEU A 126 21.32 -4.41 -5.32
C LEU A 126 21.13 -2.88 -5.22
N VAL A 127 20.23 -2.32 -6.04
CA VAL A 127 20.05 -0.87 -6.22
C VAL A 127 18.60 -0.52 -5.93
N GLY A 128 18.35 0.68 -5.42
CA GLY A 128 17.01 1.21 -5.10
C GLY A 128 16.77 1.35 -3.60
N PRO A 129 15.62 1.91 -3.19
CA PRO A 129 15.31 2.15 -1.79
C PRO A 129 15.39 0.86 -0.98
N ARG A 130 16.09 0.94 0.16
CA ARG A 130 16.27 -0.16 1.11
C ARG A 130 15.40 0.09 2.32
N ARG A 131 14.83 -0.98 2.86
CA ARG A 131 14.07 -0.97 4.10
C ARG A 131 14.92 -0.41 5.26
N LEU A 132 14.28 0.35 6.16
CA LEU A 132 14.91 1.03 7.29
C LEU A 132 14.86 0.21 8.60
N HIS A 133 14.11 -0.89 8.61
CA HIS A 133 13.99 -1.85 9.71
C HIS A 133 13.87 -3.28 9.16
N PRO A 134 14.13 -4.35 9.92
CA PRO A 134 13.83 -5.70 9.45
C PRO A 134 12.32 -5.89 9.22
N VAL A 135 11.94 -6.81 8.32
CA VAL A 135 10.53 -7.21 8.21
C VAL A 135 10.08 -7.87 9.51
N PRO A 136 8.88 -7.57 10.06
CA PRO A 136 8.46 -8.07 11.37
C PRO A 136 8.32 -9.59 11.49
N CYS A 137 8.00 -10.26 10.37
CA CYS A 137 7.96 -11.71 10.26
C CYS A 137 8.29 -12.13 8.82
N THR A 138 8.55 -13.41 8.61
CA THR A 138 8.63 -13.99 7.27
C THR A 138 7.24 -14.27 6.70
N VAL A 139 7.14 -14.43 5.38
CA VAL A 139 5.87 -14.82 4.73
C VAL A 139 5.35 -16.17 5.25
N ALA A 140 6.25 -17.12 5.50
CA ALA A 140 5.88 -18.44 6.02
C ALA A 140 5.32 -18.41 7.47
N GLU A 141 5.62 -17.36 8.23
CA GLU A 141 5.11 -17.16 9.59
C GLU A 141 3.76 -16.44 9.62
N LEU A 142 3.24 -15.96 8.48
CA LEU A 142 1.89 -15.39 8.43
C LEU A 142 0.84 -16.44 8.81
N PRO A 143 -0.30 -16.03 9.38
CA PRO A 143 -1.44 -16.92 9.57
C PRO A 143 -2.05 -17.31 8.23
N PRO A 144 -2.96 -18.31 8.19
CA PRO A 144 -3.77 -18.58 7.00
C PRO A 144 -4.46 -17.31 6.49
N LEU A 145 -4.43 -17.12 5.17
CA LEU A 145 -4.94 -15.93 4.49
C LEU A 145 -6.11 -16.30 3.58
N ASP A 146 -7.20 -15.54 3.65
CA ASP A 146 -8.33 -15.66 2.72
C ASP A 146 -7.97 -15.02 1.37
N ALA A 147 -7.41 -13.80 1.41
CA ALA A 147 -6.94 -13.11 0.22
C ALA A 147 -5.76 -12.17 0.46
N VAL A 148 -5.07 -11.89 -0.65
CA VAL A 148 -4.08 -10.83 -0.80
C VAL A 148 -4.65 -9.77 -1.75
N LEU A 149 -4.64 -8.52 -1.33
CA LEU A 149 -5.11 -7.39 -2.12
C LEU A 149 -3.92 -6.53 -2.53
N ILE A 150 -3.87 -6.17 -3.81
CA ILE A 150 -2.84 -5.30 -4.37
C ILE A 150 -3.49 -4.00 -4.82
N SER A 151 -2.94 -2.84 -4.47
CA SER A 151 -3.46 -1.54 -4.89
C SER A 151 -2.98 -1.15 -6.29
N HIS A 152 -1.72 -1.41 -6.62
CA HIS A 152 -1.12 -1.08 -7.91
C HIS A 152 0.23 -1.79 -8.12
N ASP A 153 0.86 -1.59 -9.27
CA ASP A 153 2.03 -2.37 -9.69
C ASP A 153 3.40 -1.78 -9.31
N HIS A 154 3.51 -0.74 -8.46
CA HIS A 154 4.83 -0.23 -8.06
C HIS A 154 5.59 -1.24 -7.19
N TYR A 155 6.93 -1.09 -7.14
CA TYR A 155 7.81 -2.06 -6.48
C TYR A 155 7.64 -2.12 -4.95
N ASP A 156 7.13 -1.06 -4.36
CA ASP A 156 6.85 -0.92 -2.93
C ASP A 156 5.43 -1.33 -2.53
N HIS A 157 4.61 -1.74 -3.49
CA HIS A 157 3.26 -2.30 -3.26
C HIS A 157 3.09 -3.70 -3.84
N LEU A 158 3.89 -4.05 -4.86
CA LEU A 158 3.88 -5.35 -5.52
C LEU A 158 5.30 -5.92 -5.65
N ASP A 159 5.65 -6.79 -4.69
CA ASP A 159 6.95 -7.43 -4.61
C ASP A 159 6.92 -8.88 -5.12
N GLU A 160 7.59 -9.14 -6.24
CA GLU A 160 7.59 -10.45 -6.91
C GLU A 160 8.10 -11.60 -6.01
N PRO A 161 9.22 -11.46 -5.26
CA PRO A 161 9.65 -12.46 -4.29
C PRO A 161 8.57 -12.78 -3.24
N THR A 162 7.87 -11.76 -2.74
CA THR A 162 6.78 -11.93 -1.78
C THR A 162 5.62 -12.72 -2.39
N ILE A 163 5.17 -12.35 -3.60
CA ILE A 163 4.09 -13.08 -4.31
C ILE A 163 4.49 -14.55 -4.57
N ALA A 164 5.72 -14.80 -5.01
CA ALA A 164 6.20 -16.14 -5.27
C ALA A 164 6.21 -17.01 -3.99
N GLU A 165 6.59 -16.43 -2.86
CA GLU A 165 6.61 -17.12 -1.57
C GLU A 165 5.20 -17.35 -1.01
N LEU A 166 4.29 -16.38 -1.16
CA LEU A 166 2.87 -16.52 -0.80
C LEU A 166 2.20 -17.66 -1.57
N GLU A 167 2.43 -17.77 -2.89
CA GLU A 167 1.93 -18.90 -3.68
C GLU A 167 2.59 -20.23 -3.28
N ARG A 168 3.83 -20.22 -2.81
CA ARG A 168 4.51 -21.44 -2.34
C ARG A 168 3.94 -21.94 -1.00
N THR A 169 3.57 -21.03 -0.10
CA THR A 169 3.29 -21.32 1.31
C THR A 169 1.80 -21.26 1.67
N HIS A 170 1.06 -20.28 1.14
CA HIS A 170 -0.31 -19.98 1.55
C HIS A 170 -1.35 -20.21 0.43
N ARG A 171 -0.99 -19.95 -0.83
CA ARG A 171 -1.88 -20.05 -2.01
C ARG A 171 -3.21 -19.28 -1.83
N PRO A 172 -3.19 -18.02 -1.40
CA PRO A 172 -4.40 -17.24 -1.15
C PRO A 172 -5.14 -16.92 -2.46
N ARG A 173 -6.36 -16.38 -2.34
CA ARG A 173 -6.96 -15.62 -3.45
C ARG A 173 -6.22 -14.30 -3.62
N TYR A 174 -6.09 -13.82 -4.85
CA TYR A 174 -5.54 -12.51 -5.16
C TYR A 174 -6.65 -11.64 -5.74
N VAL A 175 -6.85 -10.45 -5.18
CA VAL A 175 -7.75 -9.43 -5.74
C VAL A 175 -6.90 -8.23 -6.12
N VAL A 176 -6.94 -7.85 -7.40
CA VAL A 176 -6.01 -6.88 -7.98
C VAL A 176 -6.73 -5.97 -8.97
N PRO A 177 -6.19 -4.79 -9.29
CA PRO A 177 -6.72 -3.94 -10.35
C PRO A 177 -6.44 -4.55 -11.73
N LEU A 178 -7.22 -4.17 -12.74
CA LEU A 178 -7.02 -4.63 -14.12
C LEU A 178 -5.57 -4.47 -14.60
N GLY A 179 -5.03 -5.53 -15.22
CA GLY A 179 -3.67 -5.55 -15.78
C GLY A 179 -2.61 -6.02 -14.79
N VAL A 180 -2.82 -5.85 -13.47
CA VAL A 180 -1.92 -6.38 -12.44
C VAL A 180 -1.95 -7.92 -12.41
N ASP A 181 -3.09 -8.52 -12.76
CA ASP A 181 -3.26 -9.97 -12.92
C ASP A 181 -2.21 -10.59 -13.84
N LEU A 182 -1.85 -9.88 -14.91
CA LEU A 182 -0.87 -10.34 -15.89
C LEU A 182 0.53 -10.49 -15.28
N HIS A 183 0.91 -9.61 -14.33
CA HIS A 183 2.17 -9.74 -13.61
C HIS A 183 2.17 -11.02 -12.74
N LEU A 184 1.10 -11.25 -11.98
CA LEU A 184 0.95 -12.41 -11.10
C LEU A 184 0.97 -13.73 -11.90
N GLU A 185 0.27 -13.79 -13.03
CA GLU A 185 0.30 -14.95 -13.93
C GLU A 185 1.71 -15.20 -14.50
N THR A 186 2.41 -14.13 -14.89
CA THR A 186 3.81 -14.22 -15.36
C THR A 186 4.74 -14.76 -14.28
N TRP A 187 4.40 -14.55 -13.00
CA TRP A 187 5.16 -15.05 -11.85
C TRP A 187 4.76 -16.45 -11.42
N GLY A 188 3.72 -17.03 -12.03
CA GLY A 188 3.29 -18.41 -11.84
C GLY A 188 2.06 -18.58 -10.95
N VAL A 189 1.34 -17.49 -10.62
CA VAL A 189 0.05 -17.58 -9.94
C VAL A 189 -1.01 -18.08 -10.93
N PRO A 190 -1.77 -19.15 -10.62
CA PRO A 190 -2.82 -19.63 -11.52
C PRO A 190 -3.95 -18.60 -11.67
N ALA A 191 -4.42 -18.41 -12.91
CA ALA A 191 -5.43 -17.39 -13.24
C ALA A 191 -6.73 -17.56 -12.44
N GLU A 192 -7.11 -18.79 -12.10
CA GLU A 192 -8.29 -19.08 -11.28
C GLU A 192 -8.20 -18.56 -9.85
N ARG A 193 -6.99 -18.21 -9.34
CA ARG A 193 -6.81 -17.58 -8.03
C ARG A 193 -6.84 -16.06 -8.08
N ILE A 194 -6.83 -15.46 -9.27
CA ILE A 194 -6.71 -14.02 -9.44
C ILE A 194 -8.07 -13.45 -9.88
N THR A 195 -8.55 -12.45 -9.16
CA THR A 195 -9.69 -11.63 -9.57
C THR A 195 -9.18 -10.23 -9.89
N ALA A 196 -9.13 -9.89 -11.17
CA ALA A 196 -8.81 -8.55 -11.63
C ALA A 196 -10.11 -7.71 -11.68
N LEU A 197 -10.10 -6.50 -11.13
CA LEU A 197 -11.25 -5.60 -11.06
C LEU A 197 -10.93 -4.23 -11.66
N ASP A 198 -11.90 -3.66 -12.38
CA ASP A 198 -11.91 -2.23 -12.73
C ASP A 198 -12.51 -1.41 -11.58
N TRP A 199 -12.37 -0.09 -11.61
CA TRP A 199 -13.03 0.77 -10.61
C TRP A 199 -14.54 0.55 -10.58
N ARG A 200 -15.10 0.54 -9.37
CA ARG A 200 -16.50 0.27 -9.03
C ARG A 200 -16.94 -1.19 -9.26
N GLU A 201 -16.10 -2.05 -9.82
CA GLU A 201 -16.35 -3.49 -9.81
C GLU A 201 -16.10 -4.06 -8.40
N ALA A 202 -16.79 -5.15 -8.08
CA ALA A 202 -16.67 -5.83 -6.80
C ALA A 202 -16.63 -7.36 -6.98
N THR A 203 -16.08 -8.03 -5.97
CA THR A 203 -16.08 -9.49 -5.84
C THR A 203 -16.37 -9.89 -4.40
N THR A 204 -16.54 -11.18 -4.16
CA THR A 204 -16.72 -11.74 -2.82
C THR A 204 -15.55 -12.68 -2.47
N VAL A 205 -14.97 -12.48 -1.28
CA VAL A 205 -13.94 -13.36 -0.71
C VAL A 205 -14.40 -13.78 0.68
N GLY A 206 -14.62 -15.08 0.90
CA GLY A 206 -14.97 -15.60 2.22
C GLY A 206 -16.35 -15.19 2.77
N GLY A 207 -17.06 -14.27 2.13
CA GLY A 207 -18.27 -13.62 2.67
C GLY A 207 -18.12 -12.09 2.74
N LEU A 208 -16.90 -11.58 2.57
CA LEU A 208 -16.59 -10.16 2.45
C LEU A 208 -16.83 -9.67 1.02
N VAL A 209 -17.50 -8.54 0.87
CA VAL A 209 -17.56 -7.81 -0.40
C VAL A 209 -16.33 -6.93 -0.51
N VAL A 210 -15.55 -7.14 -1.57
CA VAL A 210 -14.33 -6.38 -1.88
C VAL A 210 -14.62 -5.54 -3.12
N THR A 211 -14.66 -4.22 -2.96
CA THR A 211 -14.95 -3.26 -4.04
C THR A 211 -13.68 -2.50 -4.42
N CYS A 212 -13.35 -2.49 -5.70
CA CYS A 212 -12.24 -1.72 -6.27
C CYS A 212 -12.65 -0.24 -6.34
N THR A 213 -11.97 0.64 -5.61
CA THR A 213 -12.31 2.07 -5.57
C THR A 213 -11.34 2.89 -6.40
N GLU A 214 -11.82 4.02 -6.93
CA GLU A 214 -10.98 4.95 -7.65
C GLU A 214 -9.91 5.55 -6.71
N ALA A 215 -8.70 5.68 -7.24
CA ALA A 215 -7.56 6.32 -6.60
C ALA A 215 -6.92 7.30 -7.59
N ARG A 216 -6.34 8.40 -7.09
CA ARG A 216 -5.60 9.36 -7.93
C ARG A 216 -4.11 9.05 -7.85
N HIS A 217 -3.63 8.16 -8.72
CA HIS A 217 -2.23 7.76 -8.76
C HIS A 217 -1.81 7.42 -10.19
N PHE A 218 -0.75 6.60 -10.35
CA PHE A 218 -0.27 6.10 -11.62
C PHE A 218 0.32 4.69 -11.44
N SER A 219 0.69 4.02 -12.53
CA SER A 219 1.35 2.70 -12.46
C SER A 219 2.57 2.63 -13.37
N GLY A 220 3.43 1.64 -13.13
CA GLY A 220 4.50 1.25 -14.04
C GLY A 220 5.70 0.62 -13.35
N ARG A 221 6.16 -0.50 -13.93
CA ARG A 221 7.39 -1.21 -13.51
C ARG A 221 8.57 -1.00 -14.47
N GLY A 222 8.34 -0.36 -15.62
CA GLY A 222 9.34 -0.17 -16.66
C GLY A 222 9.33 1.25 -17.23
N LEU A 223 9.69 1.38 -18.51
CA LEU A 223 9.74 2.68 -19.21
C LEU A 223 8.35 3.18 -19.61
N VAL A 224 7.39 2.28 -19.79
CA VAL A 224 6.01 2.62 -20.15
C VAL A 224 5.16 2.55 -18.87
N ARG A 225 4.45 3.63 -18.59
CA ARG A 225 3.57 3.78 -17.42
C ARG A 225 2.11 3.53 -17.77
N ASN A 226 1.29 3.40 -16.73
CA ASN A 226 -0.17 3.40 -16.81
C ASN A 226 -0.76 2.28 -17.67
N GLN A 227 -0.11 1.11 -17.68
CA GLN A 227 -0.57 -0.06 -18.44
C GLN A 227 -1.42 -1.00 -17.57
N THR A 228 -1.31 -0.88 -16.26
CA THR A 228 -2.14 -1.52 -15.25
C THR A 228 -2.93 -0.44 -14.50
N LEU A 229 -4.08 -0.80 -13.94
CA LEU A 229 -4.87 0.10 -13.11
C LEU A 229 -4.25 0.22 -11.71
N TRP A 230 -4.56 1.30 -11.00
CA TRP A 230 -4.27 1.53 -9.58
C TRP A 230 -5.58 1.76 -8.84
N ALA A 231 -5.69 1.36 -7.58
CA ALA A 231 -6.97 1.39 -6.86
C ALA A 231 -6.80 1.49 -5.33
N GLY A 232 -7.86 1.93 -4.68
CA GLY A 232 -8.14 1.58 -3.29
C GLY A 232 -9.09 0.39 -3.20
N TRP A 233 -9.39 -0.04 -1.97
CA TRP A 233 -10.24 -1.18 -1.67
C TRP A 233 -11.19 -0.86 -0.52
N ALA A 234 -12.49 -0.95 -0.78
CA ALA A 234 -13.51 -0.99 0.26
C ALA A 234 -13.85 -2.45 0.58
N LEU A 235 -13.69 -2.83 1.84
CA LEU A 235 -13.86 -4.19 2.36
C LEU A 235 -15.06 -4.18 3.30
N ARG A 236 -16.11 -4.91 2.96
CA ARG A 236 -17.36 -4.92 3.73
C ARG A 236 -17.68 -6.33 4.18
N GLY A 237 -17.62 -6.56 5.48
CA GLY A 237 -18.13 -7.75 6.12
C GLY A 237 -19.57 -7.58 6.60
N PRO A 238 -20.14 -8.63 7.23
CA PRO A 238 -21.48 -8.59 7.81
C PRO A 238 -21.68 -7.54 8.91
N ARG A 239 -20.63 -7.18 9.65
CA ARG A 239 -20.71 -6.22 10.77
C ARG A 239 -19.77 -5.04 10.63
N HIS A 240 -18.58 -5.26 10.07
CA HIS A 240 -17.54 -4.24 10.00
C HIS A 240 -17.15 -3.92 8.55
N ALA A 241 -16.52 -2.77 8.36
CA ALA A 241 -16.01 -2.30 7.08
C ALA A 241 -14.64 -1.64 7.23
N VAL A 242 -13.75 -1.92 6.28
CA VAL A 242 -12.39 -1.38 6.22
C VAL A 242 -12.18 -0.70 4.87
N TYR A 243 -11.56 0.46 4.87
CA TYR A 243 -11.10 1.11 3.65
C TYR A 243 -9.57 1.11 3.56
N PHE A 244 -9.02 0.68 2.44
CA PHE A 244 -7.59 0.80 2.14
C PHE A 244 -7.40 1.71 0.93
N ALA A 245 -6.71 2.83 1.09
CA ALA A 245 -6.61 3.84 0.02
C ALA A 245 -5.62 3.47 -1.11
N GLY A 246 -4.81 2.42 -0.93
CA GLY A 246 -3.61 2.23 -1.76
C GLY A 246 -2.70 3.46 -1.66
N ASP A 247 -1.96 3.74 -2.73
CA ASP A 247 -1.42 5.08 -2.95
C ASP A 247 -2.44 5.93 -3.68
N SER A 248 -2.70 7.10 -3.13
CA SER A 248 -3.61 8.09 -3.68
C SER A 248 -3.08 9.48 -3.39
N GLY A 249 -3.29 10.40 -4.31
CA GLY A 249 -3.25 11.84 -4.05
C GLY A 249 -4.63 12.39 -3.69
N PRO A 250 -4.72 13.71 -3.44
CA PRO A 250 -5.97 14.38 -3.10
C PRO A 250 -6.98 14.28 -4.25
N THR A 251 -8.23 13.91 -3.94
CA THR A 251 -9.31 13.75 -4.91
C THR A 251 -10.68 13.88 -4.25
N HIS A 252 -11.67 14.42 -4.98
CA HIS A 252 -13.06 14.45 -4.53
C HIS A 252 -13.70 13.05 -4.44
N ARG A 253 -13.05 12.02 -4.99
CA ARG A 253 -13.56 10.65 -4.97
C ARG A 253 -13.65 10.04 -3.57
N PHE A 254 -12.92 10.56 -2.58
CA PHE A 254 -13.09 10.09 -1.19
C PHE A 254 -14.50 10.37 -0.66
N GLU A 255 -15.11 11.51 -1.00
CA GLU A 255 -16.50 11.81 -0.62
C GLU A 255 -17.50 10.89 -1.33
N ASP A 256 -17.26 10.59 -2.61
CA ASP A 256 -18.06 9.62 -3.37
C ASP A 256 -17.99 8.23 -2.74
N ILE A 257 -16.79 7.79 -2.36
CA ILE A 257 -16.55 6.50 -1.68
C ILE A 257 -17.26 6.49 -0.33
N GLY A 258 -17.16 7.57 0.45
CA GLY A 258 -17.85 7.67 1.74
C GLY A 258 -19.36 7.61 1.59
N ARG A 259 -19.93 8.33 0.61
CA ARG A 259 -21.35 8.28 0.30
C ARG A 259 -21.79 6.87 -0.09
N ASP A 260 -21.09 6.23 -1.02
CA ASP A 260 -21.56 5.00 -1.66
C ASP A 260 -21.23 3.73 -0.84
N LEU A 261 -20.10 3.72 -0.12
CA LEU A 261 -19.53 2.52 0.51
C LEU A 261 -19.27 2.66 2.02
N GLY A 262 -19.13 3.90 2.52
CA GLY A 262 -18.91 4.19 3.94
C GLY A 262 -20.19 4.12 4.81
N PRO A 263 -20.08 4.46 6.10
CA PRO A 263 -18.83 4.69 6.83
C PRO A 263 -18.03 3.38 7.01
N PHE A 264 -16.77 3.54 7.41
CA PHE A 264 -15.81 2.46 7.67
C PHE A 264 -15.38 2.49 9.14
N ASP A 265 -15.18 1.32 9.74
CA ASP A 265 -14.72 1.21 11.13
C ASP A 265 -13.19 1.41 11.24
N LEU A 266 -12.46 1.11 10.15
CA LEU A 266 -11.02 1.32 10.05
C LEU A 266 -10.66 1.81 8.64
N THR A 267 -9.79 2.79 8.56
CA THR A 267 -9.17 3.21 7.30
C THR A 267 -7.66 3.06 7.37
N VAL A 268 -7.07 2.54 6.30
CA VAL A 268 -5.62 2.41 6.11
C VAL A 268 -5.23 3.37 4.98
N ILE A 269 -4.58 4.49 5.33
CA ILE A 269 -4.35 5.61 4.41
C ILE A 269 -2.86 6.04 4.46
N PRO A 270 -2.21 6.25 3.30
CA PRO A 270 -0.82 6.69 3.26
C PRO A 270 -0.68 8.11 3.81
N VAL A 271 0.40 8.36 4.56
CA VAL A 271 0.75 9.70 5.06
C VAL A 271 2.15 10.14 4.63
N GLY A 272 2.91 9.27 3.99
CA GLY A 272 4.28 9.53 3.55
C GLY A 272 4.41 9.67 2.03
N ALA A 273 5.66 9.86 1.58
CA ALA A 273 6.05 9.98 0.18
C ALA A 273 5.47 11.19 -0.59
N TYR A 274 4.85 12.16 0.11
CA TYR A 274 4.39 13.41 -0.50
C TYR A 274 5.53 14.38 -0.81
N SER A 275 5.26 15.33 -1.71
CA SER A 275 6.18 16.40 -2.11
C SER A 275 5.43 17.47 -2.91
N GLU A 276 5.89 18.71 -2.80
CA GLU A 276 5.44 19.83 -3.64
C GLU A 276 5.68 19.59 -5.14
N HIS A 277 6.62 18.70 -5.49
CA HIS A 277 6.93 18.35 -6.88
C HIS A 277 5.93 17.39 -7.53
N TRP A 278 5.12 16.69 -6.73
CA TRP A 278 4.11 15.75 -7.20
C TRP A 278 2.85 15.77 -6.33
N PRO A 279 2.20 16.94 -6.20
CA PRO A 279 1.15 17.17 -5.21
C PRO A 279 -0.12 16.34 -5.43
N ASP A 280 -0.27 15.75 -6.63
CA ASP A 280 -1.49 15.08 -7.07
C ASP A 280 -1.46 13.56 -6.93
N ILE A 281 -0.34 12.94 -6.54
CA ILE A 281 -0.18 11.48 -6.54
C ILE A 281 -0.01 10.86 -5.15
N HIS A 282 0.35 11.64 -4.14
CA HIS A 282 0.45 11.21 -2.74
C HIS A 282 -0.23 12.25 -1.86
N LEU A 283 -1.09 11.79 -0.95
CA LEU A 283 -1.66 12.61 0.11
C LEU A 283 -0.54 13.09 1.04
N ASP A 284 -0.58 14.37 1.39
CA ASP A 284 0.09 14.83 2.61
C ASP A 284 -0.69 14.36 3.87
N PRO A 285 -0.11 14.45 5.08
CA PRO A 285 -0.77 14.00 6.31
C PRO A 285 -2.09 14.70 6.62
N ALA A 286 -2.21 15.99 6.32
CA ALA A 286 -3.47 16.74 6.54
C ALA A 286 -4.56 16.26 5.57
N GLN A 287 -4.20 16.05 4.31
CA GLN A 287 -5.08 15.49 3.29
C GLN A 287 -5.47 14.05 3.61
N ALA A 288 -4.58 13.24 4.21
CA ALA A 288 -4.89 11.89 4.66
C ALA A 288 -5.93 11.87 5.78
N VAL A 289 -5.83 12.77 6.78
CA VAL A 289 -6.86 12.93 7.80
C VAL A 289 -8.17 13.42 7.16
N ARG A 290 -8.11 14.32 6.18
CA ARG A 290 -9.31 14.73 5.45
C ARG A 290 -9.95 13.59 4.67
N ALA A 291 -9.17 12.78 3.96
CA ALA A 291 -9.65 11.62 3.23
C ALA A 291 -10.31 10.60 4.18
N HIS A 292 -9.76 10.39 5.37
CA HIS A 292 -10.38 9.58 6.42
C HIS A 292 -11.77 10.11 6.82
N LEU A 293 -11.91 11.43 7.00
CA LEU A 293 -13.20 12.05 7.28
C LEU A 293 -14.17 11.91 6.09
N ASP A 294 -13.71 12.12 4.86
CA ASP A 294 -14.53 12.06 3.65
C ASP A 294 -15.12 10.67 3.43
N VAL A 295 -14.30 9.61 3.56
CA VAL A 295 -14.79 8.23 3.44
C VAL A 295 -15.72 7.84 4.60
N ASN A 296 -15.73 8.61 5.68
CA ASN A 296 -16.63 8.49 6.82
C ASN A 296 -17.73 9.57 6.84
N ARG A 297 -17.99 10.25 5.72
CA ARG A 297 -19.08 11.23 5.57
C ARG A 297 -18.99 12.40 6.56
N GLY A 298 -17.79 12.75 6.99
CA GLY A 298 -17.50 13.83 7.93
C GLY A 298 -17.65 13.47 9.41
N ASP A 299 -18.11 12.25 9.76
CA ASP A 299 -18.20 11.76 11.13
C ASP A 299 -17.43 10.45 11.29
N ALA A 300 -16.24 10.55 11.90
CA ALA A 300 -15.34 9.44 12.15
C ALA A 300 -15.29 9.01 13.62
N THR A 301 -16.29 9.35 14.44
CA THR A 301 -16.29 9.02 15.87
C THR A 301 -16.22 7.51 16.16
N GLY A 302 -16.76 6.68 15.26
CA GLY A 302 -16.67 5.22 15.31
C GLY A 302 -15.57 4.62 14.43
N SER A 303 -14.68 5.44 13.86
CA SER A 303 -13.66 5.01 12.90
C SER A 303 -12.25 5.25 13.42
N ALA A 304 -11.33 4.35 13.10
CA ALA A 304 -9.91 4.51 13.37
C ALA A 304 -9.12 4.75 12.08
N LEU A 305 -8.09 5.59 12.14
CA LEU A 305 -7.13 5.82 11.06
C LEU A 305 -5.81 5.13 11.36
N LEU A 306 -5.40 4.17 10.52
CA LEU A 306 -4.04 3.63 10.48
C LEU A 306 -3.24 4.37 9.39
N PRO A 307 -2.27 5.24 9.75
CA PRO A 307 -1.36 5.87 8.82
C PRO A 307 -0.31 4.86 8.32
N VAL A 308 -0.16 4.75 7.00
CA VAL A 308 0.80 3.86 6.34
C VAL A 308 1.73 4.63 5.39
N HIS A 309 2.60 3.91 4.65
CA HIS A 309 3.56 4.50 3.69
C HIS A 309 4.65 5.39 4.31
N TRP A 310 4.91 5.21 5.60
CA TRP A 310 5.96 5.91 6.34
C TRP A 310 6.84 4.92 7.13
N ALA A 311 7.89 5.41 7.78
CA ALA A 311 8.89 4.67 8.59
C ALA A 311 9.74 3.61 7.88
N THR A 312 9.27 3.01 6.79
CA THR A 312 9.84 1.75 6.27
C THR A 312 10.80 1.94 5.10
N PHE A 313 10.46 2.77 4.11
CA PHE A 313 11.33 3.11 2.98
C PHE A 313 11.47 4.63 2.88
N ASN A 314 12.63 5.11 2.44
CA ASN A 314 12.82 6.52 2.11
C ASN A 314 12.47 6.72 0.63
N LEU A 315 11.29 7.29 0.36
CA LEU A 315 10.73 7.48 -0.98
C LEU A 315 10.49 8.95 -1.34
N ALA A 316 10.71 9.89 -0.41
CA ALA A 316 10.56 11.33 -0.63
C ALA A 316 11.53 12.15 0.23
N MET A 317 11.47 13.48 0.10
CA MET A 317 12.46 14.39 0.67
C MET A 317 12.04 15.03 2.01
N HIS A 318 10.90 14.62 2.57
CA HIS A 318 10.45 15.01 3.91
C HIS A 318 11.34 14.38 5.00
N TRP A 319 11.27 14.89 6.24
CA TRP A 319 11.97 14.26 7.36
C TRP A 319 11.36 12.89 7.69
N TRP A 320 12.12 12.06 8.40
CA TRP A 320 11.68 10.67 8.62
C TRP A 320 10.43 10.57 9.49
N SER A 321 10.37 11.35 10.58
CA SER A 321 9.23 11.39 11.50
C SER A 321 8.18 12.46 11.18
N GLU A 322 8.43 13.34 10.21
CA GLU A 322 7.51 14.41 9.79
C GLU A 322 6.10 13.88 9.44
N PRO A 323 5.94 12.82 8.62
CA PRO A 323 4.62 12.31 8.25
C PRO A 323 3.74 11.98 9.44
N ILE A 324 4.29 11.27 10.44
CA ILE A 324 3.49 10.79 11.58
C ILE A 324 3.25 11.90 12.61
N ARG A 325 4.21 12.81 12.81
CA ARG A 325 4.02 13.97 13.70
C ARG A 325 2.93 14.88 13.16
N TRP A 326 2.99 15.19 11.87
CA TRP A 326 1.97 16.00 11.22
C TRP A 326 0.61 15.28 11.19
N ALA A 327 0.56 13.98 10.84
CA ALA A 327 -0.68 13.21 10.89
C ALA A 327 -1.31 13.22 12.29
N ARG A 328 -0.50 13.04 13.35
CA ARG A 328 -0.96 13.11 14.74
C ARG A 328 -1.53 14.47 15.10
N ARG A 329 -0.83 15.57 14.77
CA ARG A 329 -1.32 16.93 14.98
C ARG A 329 -2.68 17.14 14.31
N CYS A 330 -2.81 16.78 13.03
CA CYS A 330 -4.07 16.92 12.30
C CYS A 330 -5.18 16.02 12.83
N ALA A 331 -4.86 14.80 13.28
CA ALA A 331 -5.82 13.90 13.90
C ALA A 331 -6.34 14.46 15.23
N ASP A 332 -5.46 15.00 16.08
CA ASP A 332 -5.82 15.66 17.34
C ASP A 332 -6.73 16.87 17.09
N GLU A 333 -6.43 17.70 16.09
CA GLU A 333 -7.25 18.87 15.70
C GLU A 333 -8.68 18.50 15.26
N HIS A 334 -8.86 17.32 14.66
CA HIS A 334 -10.14 16.85 14.12
C HIS A 334 -10.80 15.76 14.97
N ALA A 335 -10.25 15.46 16.16
CA ALA A 335 -10.69 14.37 17.03
C ALA A 335 -10.77 13.00 16.32
N VAL A 336 -9.85 12.73 15.41
CA VAL A 336 -9.71 11.45 14.71
C VAL A 336 -8.88 10.49 15.55
N SER A 337 -9.37 9.25 15.71
CA SER A 337 -8.65 8.20 16.43
C SER A 337 -7.53 7.64 15.58
N LEU A 338 -6.29 8.08 15.83
CA LEU A 338 -5.10 7.65 15.11
C LEU A 338 -4.45 6.41 15.76
N LEU A 339 -4.28 5.33 15.00
CA LEU A 339 -3.56 4.14 15.41
C LEU A 339 -2.09 4.26 15.05
N THR A 340 -1.17 4.03 15.99
CA THR A 340 0.28 4.06 15.68
C THR A 340 1.01 2.84 16.22
N PRO A 341 0.66 1.61 15.78
CA PRO A 341 1.39 0.42 16.18
C PRO A 341 2.86 0.53 15.74
N ARG A 342 3.75 -0.15 16.46
CA ARG A 342 5.11 -0.39 15.95
C ARG A 342 5.03 -1.33 14.75
N PRO A 343 6.01 -1.37 13.83
CA PRO A 343 6.05 -2.40 12.80
C PRO A 343 6.00 -3.80 13.43
N GLY A 344 4.98 -4.57 13.08
CA GLY A 344 4.62 -5.89 13.62
C GLY A 344 3.59 -5.88 14.74
N GLY A 345 3.26 -4.70 15.29
CA GLY A 345 2.27 -4.54 16.33
C GLY A 345 0.86 -4.78 15.81
N ARG A 346 0.09 -5.58 16.57
CA ARG A 346 -1.32 -5.89 16.31
C ARG A 346 -2.22 -5.05 17.21
N ILE A 347 -3.27 -4.47 16.66
CA ILE A 347 -4.32 -3.74 17.39
C ILE A 347 -5.66 -4.41 17.07
N SER A 348 -6.37 -4.89 18.10
CA SER A 348 -7.78 -5.28 17.98
C SER A 348 -8.68 -4.08 18.26
N LEU A 349 -9.75 -3.96 17.48
CA LEU A 349 -10.80 -2.96 17.59
C LEU A 349 -12.14 -3.60 18.02
N ASP A 350 -12.14 -4.86 18.46
CA ASP A 350 -13.35 -5.62 18.81
C ASP A 350 -14.14 -4.96 19.97
N GLU A 351 -13.44 -4.28 20.88
CA GLU A 351 -14.03 -3.53 22.00
C GLU A 351 -14.36 -2.07 21.64
N GLY A 352 -14.19 -1.69 20.37
CA GLY A 352 -14.41 -0.35 19.84
C GLY A 352 -13.16 0.54 19.83
N VAL A 353 -13.23 1.59 19.00
CA VAL A 353 -12.10 2.49 18.71
C VAL A 353 -11.60 3.25 19.94
N GLY A 354 -12.48 3.62 20.87
CA GLY A 354 -12.12 4.38 22.08
C GLY A 354 -11.30 3.61 23.12
N VAL A 355 -11.25 2.27 23.02
CA VAL A 355 -10.47 1.38 23.92
C VAL A 355 -9.15 0.95 23.28
N ALA A 356 -9.09 0.97 21.95
CA ALA A 356 -7.93 0.58 21.18
C ALA A 356 -6.78 1.60 21.32
N GLY A 357 -5.87 1.31 22.25
CA GLY A 357 -4.50 1.82 22.39
C GLY A 357 -4.18 3.15 21.69
N VAL A 358 -4.21 4.23 22.47
CA VAL A 358 -3.67 5.54 22.08
C VAL A 358 -2.18 5.45 21.77
N ALA A 359 -1.80 6.15 20.71
CA ALA A 359 -0.47 6.30 20.14
C ALA A 359 0.69 6.44 21.15
N GLU A 360 1.45 5.36 21.35
CA GLU A 360 2.84 5.53 21.80
C GLU A 360 3.63 6.20 20.68
N ALA A 361 4.28 7.31 20.99
CA ALA A 361 5.15 8.04 20.08
C ALA A 361 6.50 7.33 19.91
N TRP A 362 6.48 6.04 19.54
CA TRP A 362 7.65 5.17 19.47
C TRP A 362 8.70 5.64 18.46
N TRP A 363 8.31 6.50 17.51
CA TRP A 363 9.21 7.11 16.53
C TRP A 363 10.07 8.23 17.13
N GLU A 364 9.64 8.87 18.22
CA GLU A 364 10.33 10.03 18.78
C GLU A 364 11.78 9.71 19.21
N PRO A 365 12.08 8.59 19.89
CA PRO A 365 13.46 8.21 20.20
C PRO A 365 14.30 7.82 18.98
N CYS A 366 13.66 7.57 17.82
CA CYS A 366 14.34 7.18 16.58
C CYS A 366 14.59 8.37 15.65
N ALA A 367 13.84 9.46 15.81
CA ALA A 367 13.89 10.65 14.97
C ALA A 367 15.24 11.37 15.09
N ALA A 368 15.64 12.04 14.01
CA ALA A 368 16.76 12.97 14.10
C ALA A 368 16.36 14.19 14.95
N PRO A 369 17.28 14.82 15.71
CA PRO A 369 17.01 16.07 16.41
C PRO A 369 16.47 17.18 15.51
N GLU A 370 16.83 17.15 14.22
CA GLU A 370 16.42 18.13 13.22
C GLU A 370 15.07 17.82 12.56
N ASP A 371 14.50 16.64 12.76
CA ASP A 371 13.17 16.30 12.24
C ASP A 371 12.14 17.29 12.81
N HIS A 372 11.27 17.81 11.96
CA HIS A 372 10.16 18.70 12.31
C HIS A 372 8.96 18.43 11.42
N ASP A 373 7.79 18.89 11.86
CA ASP A 373 6.49 18.81 11.19
C ASP A 373 6.10 20.07 10.41
#